data_AF-A0A7X9M1Y8-F1
#
_entry.id   AF-A0A7X9M1Y8-F1
#
_cell.length_a   1.000
_cell.length_b   1.000
_cell.length_c   1.000
_cell.angle_alpha   90.00
_cell.angle_beta   90.00
_cell.angle_gamma   90.00
#
_symmetry.space_group_name_H-M   'P 1'
#
loop_
_entity.id
_entity.type
_entity.pdbx_description
1 polymer ?
#
loop_
_entity_poly.entity_id
_entity_poly.type
_entity_poly.pdbx_seq_one_letter_code
_entity_poly.pdbx_strand_id
1 'polypeptide(L)'
;MMTEDELSVTILTEEKITVAWRLSEQRMNFVASYFGKPYDSFRTALRIYDITDIDFNGNNAHLFHEFMMKKGQNDWKIKGLNANRHYCLEWGIHLSETEFFPLLRSVPFQTQFDSNVDLPVSKNPLNKQSNHALPQWSEHVSTYSYYETAALKGDGK
;
A
#
# COMPACT_ATOMS: atom_id res chain seq x y z
N MET A 1 -10.91 4.25 -24.62
CA MET A 1 -11.05 3.28 -23.52
C MET A 1 -10.07 3.69 -22.45
N MET A 2 -10.54 4.27 -21.34
CA MET A 2 -9.64 4.72 -20.26
C MET A 2 -9.04 3.48 -19.61
N THR A 3 -7.72 3.35 -19.66
CA THR A 3 -7.02 2.26 -18.99
C THR A 3 -6.83 2.66 -17.54
N GLU A 4 -7.23 1.82 -16.60
CA GLU A 4 -7.08 2.11 -15.17
C GLU A 4 -5.61 2.02 -14.73
N ASP A 5 -5.31 2.76 -13.67
CA ASP A 5 -4.05 2.66 -12.94
C ASP A 5 -4.07 1.36 -12.13
N GLU A 6 -3.03 0.52 -12.26
CA GLU A 6 -2.97 -0.77 -11.57
C GLU A 6 -1.55 -1.05 -11.06
N LEU A 7 -1.46 -1.57 -9.83
CA LEU A 7 -0.25 -2.18 -9.28
C LEU A 7 -0.66 -3.50 -8.63
N SER A 8 -0.32 -4.62 -9.26
CA SER A 8 -0.69 -5.96 -8.82
C SER A 8 0.54 -6.76 -8.38
N VAL A 9 0.34 -7.57 -7.33
CA VAL A 9 1.36 -8.41 -6.71
C VAL A 9 0.88 -9.86 -6.71
N THR A 10 1.72 -10.75 -7.23
CA THR A 10 1.49 -12.19 -7.24
C THR A 10 2.59 -12.88 -6.45
N ILE A 11 2.21 -13.54 -5.35
CA ILE A 11 3.14 -14.30 -4.53
C ILE A 11 3.46 -15.63 -5.23
N LEU A 12 4.75 -15.91 -5.44
CA LEU A 12 5.20 -17.16 -6.07
C LEU A 12 5.66 -18.17 -5.02
N THR A 13 6.47 -17.73 -4.07
CA THR A 13 6.99 -18.50 -2.93
C THR A 13 7.13 -17.56 -1.74
N GLU A 14 7.54 -18.07 -0.58
CA GLU A 14 7.78 -17.22 0.61
C GLU A 14 8.76 -16.08 0.34
N GLU A 15 9.81 -16.34 -0.44
CA GLU A 15 10.87 -15.36 -0.68
C GLU A 15 10.74 -14.64 -2.03
N LYS A 16 9.69 -14.92 -2.82
CA LYS A 16 9.61 -14.48 -4.23
C LYS A 16 8.22 -14.01 -4.61
N ILE A 17 8.17 -12.86 -5.25
CA ILE A 17 6.95 -12.27 -5.80
C ILE A 17 7.18 -11.81 -7.24
N THR A 18 6.10 -11.75 -8.00
CA THR A 18 6.04 -11.00 -9.26
C THR A 18 5.16 -9.78 -9.05
N VAL A 19 5.58 -8.65 -9.59
CA VAL A 19 4.89 -7.37 -9.50
C VAL A 19 4.64 -6.91 -10.91
N ALA A 20 3.43 -6.46 -11.22
CA ALA A 20 3.08 -5.83 -12.48
C ALA A 20 2.43 -4.47 -12.21
N TRP A 21 2.68 -3.51 -13.09
CA TRP A 21 2.12 -2.18 -12.98
C TRP A 21 1.69 -1.63 -14.32
N ARG A 22 0.69 -0.76 -14.27
CA ARG A 22 0.19 0.00 -15.41
C ARG A 22 -0.19 1.39 -14.93
N LEU A 23 0.28 2.39 -15.66
CA LEU A 23 -0.08 3.78 -15.43
C LEU A 23 -0.96 4.26 -16.60
N SER A 24 -2.06 4.93 -16.28
CA SER A 24 -2.94 5.54 -17.27
C SER A 24 -2.29 6.76 -17.92
N GLU A 25 -2.69 7.07 -19.15
CA GLU A 25 -2.25 8.29 -19.85
C GLU A 25 -2.65 9.54 -19.06
N GLN A 26 -3.81 9.53 -18.39
CA GLN A 26 -4.27 10.64 -17.56
C GLN A 26 -3.33 10.90 -16.39
N ARG A 27 -2.84 9.85 -15.72
CA ARG A 27 -1.86 9.98 -14.64
C ARG A 27 -0.50 10.44 -15.18
N MET A 28 -0.05 9.91 -16.32
CA MET A 28 1.17 10.38 -16.98
C MET A 28 1.08 11.88 -17.34
N ASN A 29 -0.05 12.31 -17.91
CA ASN A 29 -0.31 13.71 -18.28
C ASN A 29 -0.39 14.61 -17.04
N PHE A 30 -0.99 14.12 -15.95
CA PHE A 30 -1.01 14.83 -14.68
C PHE A 30 0.42 15.07 -14.16
N VAL A 31 1.24 14.03 -14.10
CA VAL A 31 2.65 14.13 -13.69
C VAL A 31 3.39 15.12 -14.58
N ALA A 32 3.23 15.00 -15.90
CA ALA A 32 3.93 15.86 -16.84
C ALA A 32 3.55 17.35 -16.68
N SER A 33 2.26 17.61 -16.46
CA SER A 33 1.75 18.97 -16.24
C SER A 33 2.17 19.52 -14.89
N TYR A 34 2.12 18.71 -13.83
CA TYR A 34 2.43 19.12 -12.46
C TYR A 34 3.92 19.48 -12.28
N PHE A 35 4.82 18.71 -12.89
CA PHE A 35 6.27 18.93 -12.80
C PHE A 35 6.86 19.71 -13.99
N GLY A 36 6.04 20.06 -14.99
CA GLY A 36 6.46 20.87 -16.14
C GLY A 36 7.46 20.18 -17.08
N LYS A 37 7.49 18.84 -17.12
CA LYS A 37 8.41 18.04 -17.95
C LYS A 37 7.71 16.77 -18.45
N PRO A 38 8.05 16.24 -19.63
CA PRO A 38 7.44 15.01 -20.14
C PRO A 38 7.61 13.83 -19.16
N TYR A 39 6.59 12.99 -19.04
CA TYR A 39 6.62 11.81 -18.17
C TYR A 39 7.85 10.91 -18.46
N ASP A 40 8.16 10.69 -19.73
CA ASP A 40 9.29 9.85 -20.17
C ASP A 40 10.68 10.40 -19.80
N SER A 41 10.76 11.63 -19.31
CA SER A 41 12.02 12.21 -18.81
C SER A 41 12.38 11.73 -17.41
N PHE A 42 11.40 11.24 -16.63
CA PHE A 42 11.62 10.75 -15.29
C PHE A 42 12.20 9.33 -15.30
N ARG A 43 13.05 9.03 -14.31
CA ARG A 43 13.42 7.65 -14.02
C ARG A 43 12.32 7.04 -13.16
N THR A 44 11.85 5.85 -13.52
CA THR A 44 10.85 5.10 -12.76
C THR A 44 11.52 4.12 -11.84
N ALA A 45 10.96 3.92 -10.65
CA ALA A 45 11.46 2.96 -9.68
C ALA A 45 10.31 2.23 -8.98
N LEU A 46 10.62 1.04 -8.50
CA LEU A 46 9.75 0.24 -7.64
C LEU A 46 10.40 0.16 -6.25
N ARG A 47 9.68 0.56 -5.21
CA ARG A 47 10.08 0.42 -3.81
C ARG A 47 9.26 -0.68 -3.15
N ILE A 48 9.93 -1.52 -2.38
CA ILE A 48 9.30 -2.46 -1.46
C ILE A 48 9.68 -2.10 -0.03
N TYR A 49 8.68 -1.98 0.82
CA TYR A 49 8.80 -1.60 2.22
C TYR A 49 8.48 -2.80 3.11
N ASP A 50 9.32 -3.08 4.10
CA ASP A 50 8.95 -3.95 5.22
C ASP A 50 8.16 -3.12 6.23
N ILE A 51 6.89 -3.44 6.36
CA ILE A 51 5.91 -2.74 7.21
C ILE A 51 5.36 -3.67 8.29
N THR A 52 6.11 -4.71 8.64
CA THR A 52 5.71 -5.68 9.67
C THR A 52 5.38 -4.95 10.98
N ASP A 53 4.18 -5.19 11.49
CA ASP A 53 3.65 -4.58 12.72
C ASP A 53 3.57 -3.03 12.69
N ILE A 54 3.48 -2.43 11.50
CA ILE A 54 3.39 -0.97 11.33
C ILE A 54 2.17 -0.59 10.49
N ASP A 55 1.41 0.39 10.97
CA ASP A 55 0.46 1.13 10.15
C ASP A 55 1.22 2.09 9.22
N PHE A 56 1.39 1.68 7.97
CA PHE A 56 2.29 2.34 7.03
C PHE A 56 1.73 3.68 6.51
N ASN A 57 2.52 4.75 6.66
CA ASN A 57 2.18 6.11 6.20
C ASN A 57 2.96 6.59 4.97
N GLY A 58 3.87 5.75 4.43
CA GLY A 58 4.76 6.11 3.32
C GLY A 58 6.22 6.29 3.72
N ASN A 59 6.50 6.65 4.97
CA ASN A 59 7.85 7.02 5.43
C ASN A 59 8.31 6.30 6.71
N ASN A 60 7.44 5.52 7.36
CA ASN A 60 7.68 4.89 8.66
C ASN A 60 8.00 3.39 8.60
N ALA A 61 8.37 2.85 7.43
CA ALA A 61 8.75 1.44 7.29
C ALA A 61 10.05 1.11 8.06
N HIS A 62 10.24 -0.17 8.43
CA HIS A 62 11.49 -0.62 9.04
C HIS A 62 12.68 -0.45 8.10
N LEU A 63 12.47 -0.81 6.84
CA LEU A 63 13.43 -0.69 5.75
C LEU A 63 12.69 -0.66 4.42
N PHE A 64 13.39 -0.19 3.39
CA PHE A 64 12.94 -0.33 2.02
C PHE A 64 14.07 -0.72 1.08
N HIS A 65 13.71 -1.40 0.01
CA HIS A 65 14.59 -1.65 -1.13
C HIS A 65 14.00 -1.01 -2.36
N GLU A 66 14.86 -0.37 -3.15
CA GLU A 66 14.48 0.31 -4.38
C GLU A 66 15.12 -0.37 -5.59
N PHE A 67 14.32 -0.51 -6.63
CA PHE A 67 14.74 -1.07 -7.91
C PHE A 67 14.46 -0.04 -9.00
N MET A 68 15.53 0.46 -9.64
CA MET A 68 15.39 1.35 -10.78
C MET A 68 14.93 0.57 -12.01
N MET A 69 13.84 1.02 -12.63
CA MET A 69 13.21 0.31 -13.74
C MET A 69 13.74 0.82 -15.08
N LYS A 70 13.86 -0.11 -16.04
CA LYS A 70 14.14 0.25 -17.43
C LYS A 70 12.89 0.83 -18.08
N LYS A 71 13.07 1.75 -19.03
CA LYS A 71 11.96 2.29 -19.83
C LYS A 71 11.21 1.15 -20.54
N GLY A 72 9.89 1.19 -20.48
CA GLY A 72 8.99 0.21 -21.10
C GLY A 72 8.81 -1.09 -20.32
N GLN A 73 9.45 -1.24 -19.16
CA GLN A 73 9.23 -2.39 -18.28
C GLN A 73 7.98 -2.19 -17.43
N ASN A 74 7.10 -3.19 -17.42
CA ASN A 74 5.82 -3.16 -16.71
C ASN A 74 5.68 -4.27 -15.67
N ASP A 75 6.71 -5.09 -15.50
CA ASP A 75 6.75 -6.17 -14.53
C ASP A 75 8.15 -6.40 -13.96
N TRP A 76 8.19 -6.93 -12.74
CA TRP A 76 9.44 -7.30 -12.08
C TRP A 76 9.27 -8.50 -11.15
N LYS A 77 10.32 -9.32 -11.07
CA LYS A 77 10.39 -10.44 -10.13
C LYS A 77 11.36 -10.08 -9.01
N ILE A 78 10.82 -9.96 -7.80
CA ILE A 78 11.60 -9.70 -6.59
C ILE A 78 11.87 -11.03 -5.90
N LYS A 79 13.10 -11.22 -5.43
CA LYS A 79 13.57 -12.40 -4.69
C LYS A 79 14.27 -11.95 -3.42
N GLY A 80 14.42 -12.88 -2.47
CA GLY A 80 15.12 -12.63 -1.21
C GLY A 80 14.27 -11.86 -0.22
N LEU A 81 12.94 -11.99 -0.29
CA LEU A 81 12.07 -11.51 0.77
C LEU A 81 12.19 -12.43 1.97
N ASN A 82 12.11 -11.85 3.16
CA ASN A 82 12.01 -12.63 4.38
C ASN A 82 10.58 -13.20 4.49
N ALA A 83 10.48 -14.46 4.88
CA ALA A 83 9.22 -15.12 5.22
C ALA A 83 8.57 -14.46 6.45
N ASN A 84 7.24 -14.60 6.56
CA ASN A 84 6.45 -14.09 7.69
C ASN A 84 6.63 -12.58 7.94
N ARG A 85 6.71 -11.80 6.86
CA ARG A 85 6.79 -10.32 6.91
C ARG A 85 5.67 -9.71 6.09
N HIS A 86 5.23 -8.53 6.52
CA HIS A 86 4.28 -7.72 5.76
C HIS A 86 5.02 -6.71 4.91
N TYR A 87 4.68 -6.66 3.63
CA TYR A 87 5.27 -5.74 2.69
C TYR A 87 4.21 -4.86 2.04
N CYS A 88 4.63 -3.66 1.68
CA CYS A 88 3.91 -2.76 0.79
C CYS A 88 4.83 -2.39 -0.37
N LEU A 89 4.29 -2.31 -1.58
CA LEU A 89 5.03 -1.79 -2.72
C LEU A 89 4.51 -0.43 -3.14
N GLU A 90 5.44 0.39 -3.62
CA GLU A 90 5.14 1.60 -4.35
C GLU A 90 5.86 1.62 -5.68
N TRP A 91 5.16 2.07 -6.69
CA TRP A 91 5.76 2.37 -7.98
C TRP A 91 5.67 3.87 -8.22
N GLY A 92 6.76 4.47 -8.69
CA GLY A 92 6.85 5.92 -8.79
C GLY A 92 8.00 6.40 -9.66
N ILE A 93 8.26 7.69 -9.54
CA ILE A 93 9.27 8.41 -10.33
C ILE A 93 10.29 9.11 -9.43
N HIS A 94 11.48 9.33 -9.96
CA HIS A 94 12.48 10.19 -9.34
C HIS A 94 12.37 11.62 -9.85
N LEU A 95 12.11 12.56 -8.95
CA LEU A 95 12.12 14.00 -9.24
C LEU A 95 13.56 14.54 -9.25
N SER A 96 14.43 13.93 -8.45
CA SER A 96 15.87 14.15 -8.40
C SER A 96 16.59 12.82 -8.09
N GLU A 97 17.92 12.85 -7.97
CA GLU A 97 18.70 11.63 -7.67
C GLU A 97 18.32 10.99 -6.31
N THR A 98 17.74 11.75 -5.37
CA THR A 98 17.37 11.24 -4.03
C THR A 98 15.87 11.27 -3.75
N GLU A 99 15.10 12.04 -4.52
CA GLU A 99 13.69 12.28 -4.25
C GLU A 99 12.81 11.36 -5.11
N PHE A 100 12.19 10.40 -4.44
CA PHE A 100 11.20 9.50 -5.04
C PHE A 100 9.78 9.98 -4.74
N PHE A 101 8.96 9.98 -5.77
CA PHE A 101 7.56 10.36 -5.72
C PHE A 101 6.68 9.15 -6.07
N PRO A 102 5.95 8.57 -5.10
CA PRO A 102 5.08 7.43 -5.34
C PRO A 102 3.86 7.82 -6.17
N LEU A 103 3.54 7.02 -7.19
CA LEU A 103 2.36 7.20 -8.04
C LEU A 103 1.30 6.16 -7.76
N LEU A 104 1.73 4.91 -7.51
CA LEU A 104 0.88 3.78 -7.20
C LEU A 104 1.37 3.12 -5.92
N ARG A 105 0.45 2.62 -5.10
CA ARG A 105 0.74 1.87 -3.89
C ARG A 105 -0.10 0.60 -3.87
N SER A 106 0.52 -0.53 -3.55
CA SER A 106 -0.18 -1.80 -3.40
C SER A 106 -0.93 -1.83 -2.07
N VAL A 107 -1.91 -2.71 -1.97
CA VAL A 107 -2.35 -3.14 -0.64
C VAL A 107 -1.18 -3.88 0.06
N PRO A 108 -1.08 -3.79 1.39
CA PRO A 108 -0.19 -4.65 2.15
C PRO A 108 -0.45 -6.13 1.87
N PHE A 109 0.62 -6.92 1.74
CA PHE A 109 0.54 -8.37 1.61
C PHE A 109 1.59 -9.03 2.49
N GLN A 110 1.38 -10.31 2.79
CA GLN A 110 2.28 -11.09 3.62
C GLN A 110 2.97 -12.15 2.78
N THR A 111 4.28 -12.33 2.97
CA THR A 111 4.96 -13.52 2.47
C THR A 111 4.53 -14.72 3.31
N GLN A 112 3.92 -15.72 2.66
CA GLN A 112 3.49 -16.95 3.34
C GLN A 112 4.70 -17.67 3.95
N PHE A 113 4.44 -18.52 4.94
CA PHE A 113 5.42 -19.43 5.52
C PHE A 113 5.27 -20.82 4.87
N ASP A 114 6.35 -21.48 4.46
CA ASP A 114 6.35 -22.89 4.03
C ASP A 114 6.61 -23.72 5.28
N SER A 115 5.53 -24.12 5.95
CA SER A 115 5.60 -25.00 7.10
C SER A 115 5.89 -26.44 6.66
N ASN A 116 7.10 -26.71 6.16
CA ASN A 116 7.72 -28.03 6.28
C ASN A 116 8.66 -28.06 7.49
N VAL A 117 8.18 -27.53 8.61
CA VAL A 117 8.71 -27.86 9.93
C VAL A 117 7.75 -28.89 10.50
N ASP A 118 8.20 -30.13 10.61
CA ASP A 118 7.51 -31.22 11.32
C ASP A 118 7.34 -30.83 12.80
N LEU A 119 6.36 -29.99 13.08
CA LEU A 119 5.83 -29.79 14.42
C LEU A 119 5.22 -31.14 14.82
N PRO A 120 5.51 -31.70 16.01
CA PRO A 120 4.84 -32.91 16.47
C PRO A 120 3.33 -32.63 16.47
N VAL A 121 2.64 -33.26 15.52
CA VAL A 121 1.20 -33.14 15.32
C VAL A 121 0.51 -33.63 16.58
N SER A 122 0.18 -32.69 17.48
CA SER A 122 -0.89 -32.89 18.42
C SER A 122 -2.17 -32.99 17.59
N LYS A 123 -2.68 -34.21 17.43
CA LYS A 123 -3.99 -34.49 16.80
C LYS A 123 -5.11 -34.00 17.72
N ASN A 124 -5.17 -32.70 17.95
CA ASN A 124 -6.42 -32.05 18.32
C ASN A 124 -6.93 -31.34 17.07
N PRO A 125 -8.10 -31.72 16.52
CA PRO A 125 -8.72 -30.93 15.48
C PRO A 125 -9.06 -29.57 16.08
N LEU A 126 -8.26 -28.54 15.75
CA LEU A 126 -8.56 -27.17 16.16
C LEU A 126 -9.85 -26.76 15.46
N ASN A 127 -10.88 -26.59 16.28
CA ASN A 127 -12.22 -26.23 15.89
C ASN A 127 -12.21 -25.00 14.96
N LYS A 128 -12.94 -25.13 13.86
CA LYS A 128 -13.26 -24.06 12.92
C LYS A 128 -14.17 -23.05 13.65
N GLN A 129 -13.59 -22.11 14.38
CA GLN A 129 -14.33 -20.96 14.95
C GLN A 129 -13.58 -19.67 14.63
N SER A 130 -13.55 -19.33 13.34
CA SER A 130 -13.53 -17.93 12.97
C SER A 130 -14.89 -17.33 13.34
N ASN A 131 -14.99 -16.85 14.58
CA ASN A 131 -16.00 -15.88 14.95
C ASN A 131 -15.66 -14.56 14.26
N HIS A 132 -15.80 -14.52 12.92
CA HIS A 132 -16.04 -13.26 12.24
C HIS A 132 -17.49 -12.89 12.54
N ALA A 133 -17.72 -12.34 13.74
CA ALA A 133 -18.77 -11.36 13.86
C ALA A 133 -18.41 -10.28 12.83
N LEU A 134 -19.22 -10.15 11.78
CA LEU A 134 -19.24 -8.95 10.96
C LEU A 134 -19.23 -7.76 11.94
N PRO A 135 -18.42 -6.71 11.75
CA PRO A 135 -18.57 -5.51 12.57
C PRO A 135 -20.04 -5.12 12.49
N GLN A 136 -20.69 -5.09 13.65
CA GLN A 136 -22.10 -4.71 13.77
C GLN A 136 -22.14 -3.19 13.61
N TRP A 137 -21.96 -2.71 12.38
CA TRP A 137 -22.16 -1.31 12.03
C TRP A 137 -23.62 -1.00 12.38
N SER A 138 -23.82 -0.36 13.52
CA SER A 138 -25.13 0.18 13.87
C SER A 138 -25.39 1.36 12.95
N GLU A 139 -26.46 1.30 12.15
CA GLU A 139 -26.94 2.41 11.30
C GLU A 139 -27.47 3.61 12.10
N HIS A 140 -27.04 3.80 13.34
CA HIS A 140 -27.35 5.02 14.09
C HIS A 140 -26.33 6.09 13.72
N VAL A 141 -26.50 6.67 12.53
CA VAL A 141 -25.95 7.99 12.25
C VAL A 141 -26.64 8.95 13.20
N SER A 142 -25.94 9.39 14.25
CA SER A 142 -26.44 10.47 15.09
C SER A 142 -26.60 11.69 14.20
N THR A 143 -27.83 12.18 14.05
CA THR A 143 -28.11 13.43 13.37
C THR A 143 -27.35 14.54 14.11
N TYR A 144 -26.62 15.34 13.36
CA TYR A 144 -25.85 16.50 13.82
C TYR A 144 -26.45 17.18 15.05
N SER A 145 -25.71 17.18 16.16
CA SER A 145 -25.98 18.11 17.26
C SER A 145 -25.33 19.45 16.93
N TYR A 146 -26.16 20.46 16.67
CA TYR A 146 -25.75 21.84 16.44
C TYR A 146 -25.34 22.47 17.77
N TYR A 147 -24.07 22.85 17.93
CA TYR A 147 -23.65 23.67 19.06
C TYR A 147 -23.94 25.13 18.74
N GLU A 148 -25.00 25.67 19.31
CA GLU A 148 -25.22 27.10 19.31
C GLU A 148 -24.27 27.74 20.34
N THR A 149 -23.32 28.54 19.86
CA THR A 149 -22.50 29.37 20.73
C THR A 149 -23.37 30.46 21.32
N ALA A 150 -23.78 30.30 22.58
CA ALA A 150 -24.44 31.36 23.32
C ALA A 150 -23.48 32.57 23.40
N ALA A 151 -23.75 33.57 22.57
CA ALA A 151 -23.15 34.88 22.71
C ALA A 151 -23.52 35.42 24.10
N LEU A 152 -22.50 35.67 24.92
CA LEU A 152 -22.65 36.38 26.18
C LEU A 152 -23.29 37.75 25.89
N LYS A 153 -24.58 37.89 26.20
CA LYS A 153 -25.24 39.19 26.22
C LYS A 153 -25.18 39.74 27.64
N GLY A 154 -24.29 40.71 27.82
CA GLY A 154 -24.25 41.54 29.01
C GLY A 154 -25.45 42.47 29.11
N ASP A 155 -25.53 43.03 30.32
CA ASP A 155 -26.30 44.16 30.83
C ASP A 155 -27.78 44.04 31.20
N GLY A 156 -28.03 44.35 32.48
CA GLY A 156 -29.13 45.25 32.83
C GLY A 156 -29.81 45.02 34.18
N LYS A 157 -29.19 45.39 35.31
CA LYS A 157 -29.80 46.29 36.33
C LYS A 157 -28.85 46.66 37.45
#